data_AF-A0A2K8UJ53-F1
#
_entry.id   AF-A0A2K8UJ53-F1
#
_cell.length_a   1.000
_cell.length_b   1.000
_cell.length_c   1.000
_cell.angle_alpha   90.00
_cell.angle_beta   90.00
_cell.angle_gamma   90.00
#
_symmetry.space_group_name_H-M   'P 1'
#
loop_
_entity.id
_entity.type
_entity.pdbx_description
1 polymer ?
#
loop_
_entity_poly.entity_id
_entity_poly.type
_entity_poly.pdbx_seq_one_letter_code
_entity_poly.pdbx_strand_id
1 'polypeptide(L)'
;MAINAKVYKELHLVPVRFERAATGAADSTMPDLDDRGHTAKVPAVNGLAASPALRGPVVGMQKDQRIRLRLVRAAIDPAAPLYLVSSDETVVTVETPAKGAPVAAGPSTVIALKGQSYTGTTPKSAEVQVRFQSDQGPILGVLTVYVFSPLPVAVTPHLVTINNPAGSAGVAPAIDLEALMTQTKAIWACCGISLAVQAPRAWSVNLPSANLLRFPDDFSRIAAVNFNPGTINLYIVREVLGACGVGLSRSVVANLPGYTGLQPGIYLGEVCGGGRTSPWGANDLAHELGHFFSLWHPSDGPTTGTLPAAGWPWARYETWSRRLLMHNWNQTARPPYGAPPWADYDDVGYGANLRGALIPLKEVRTGRDQAGRDAHGVLARNYVKSGTIY
;
A
#
# COMPACT_ATOMS: atom_id res chain seq x y z
N MET A 1 -13.91 3.20 35.91
CA MET A 1 -14.15 4.57 35.37
C MET A 1 -13.69 4.53 33.92
N ALA A 2 -14.53 4.78 32.92
CA ALA A 2 -14.17 4.44 31.53
C ALA A 2 -13.14 5.40 30.91
N ILE A 3 -13.30 6.71 31.08
CA ILE A 3 -12.39 7.74 30.53
C ILE A 3 -12.20 8.83 31.59
N ASN A 4 -10.95 9.23 31.88
CA ASN A 4 -10.65 10.34 32.79
C ASN A 4 -9.76 11.37 32.07
N ALA A 5 -10.34 12.49 31.65
CA ALA A 5 -9.64 13.56 30.96
C ALA A 5 -10.07 14.93 31.49
N LYS A 6 -9.10 15.79 31.81
CA LYS A 6 -9.36 17.21 32.12
C LYS A 6 -9.37 18.00 30.82
N VAL A 7 -10.51 18.57 30.44
CA VAL A 7 -10.69 19.31 29.18
C VAL A 7 -10.94 20.78 29.49
N TYR A 8 -10.14 21.67 28.88
CA TYR A 8 -10.25 23.12 29.08
C TYR A 8 -10.95 23.86 27.94
N LYS A 9 -10.95 23.31 26.70
CA LYS A 9 -11.65 23.89 25.53
C LYS A 9 -12.29 22.82 24.65
N GLU A 10 -11.49 22.07 23.90
CA GLU A 10 -11.94 20.97 23.03
C GLU A 10 -10.94 19.83 23.14
N LEU A 11 -11.42 18.58 23.13
CA LEU A 11 -10.58 17.40 23.12
C LEU A 11 -11.21 16.35 22.22
N HIS A 12 -10.47 15.93 21.19
CA HIS A 12 -10.81 14.74 20.42
C HIS A 12 -10.34 13.50 21.18
N LEU A 13 -11.28 12.81 21.81
CA LEU A 13 -11.00 11.55 22.48
C LEU A 13 -11.09 10.39 21.50
N VAL A 14 -10.09 9.52 21.54
CA VAL A 14 -10.01 8.29 20.74
C VAL A 14 -9.95 7.12 21.73
N PRO A 15 -11.11 6.58 22.17
CA PRO A 15 -11.12 5.57 23.23
C PRO A 15 -10.33 4.32 22.83
N VAL A 16 -10.47 3.91 21.57
CA VAL A 16 -9.83 2.72 21.00
C VAL A 16 -9.22 3.00 19.64
N ARG A 17 -8.19 2.25 19.27
CA ARG A 17 -7.52 2.28 17.96
C ARG A 17 -7.32 0.87 17.43
N PHE A 18 -7.19 0.76 16.11
CA PHE A 18 -6.80 -0.49 15.46
C PHE A 18 -5.41 -0.32 14.83
N GLU A 19 -4.56 -1.31 15.05
CA GLU A 19 -3.19 -1.35 14.59
C GLU A 19 -2.88 -2.71 13.95
N ARG A 20 -1.75 -2.79 13.26
CA ARG A 20 -1.22 -4.04 12.78
C ARG A 20 -0.92 -4.98 13.97
N ALA A 21 -1.22 -6.26 13.83
CA ALA A 21 -1.03 -7.23 14.92
C ALA A 21 0.44 -7.52 15.27
N ALA A 22 1.37 -7.28 14.35
CA ALA A 22 2.81 -7.48 14.54
C ALA A 22 3.62 -6.33 13.97
N THR A 23 4.86 -6.22 14.44
CA THR A 23 5.90 -5.37 13.86
C THR A 23 6.73 -6.15 12.85
N GLY A 24 7.38 -5.47 11.90
CA GLY A 24 8.32 -6.06 10.93
C GLY A 24 7.82 -6.09 9.49
N ALA A 25 8.34 -7.01 8.67
CA ALA A 25 8.02 -7.11 7.24
C ALA A 25 6.53 -7.32 6.96
N ALA A 26 6.04 -6.91 5.79
CA ALA A 26 4.63 -7.03 5.41
C ALA A 26 4.11 -8.47 5.48
N ASP A 27 2.89 -8.65 5.99
CA ASP A 27 2.25 -9.96 6.15
C ASP A 27 0.76 -9.85 5.79
N SER A 28 0.31 -10.70 4.86
CA SER A 28 -1.09 -10.72 4.43
C SER A 28 -2.07 -11.07 5.55
N THR A 29 -1.64 -11.85 6.56
CA THR A 29 -2.43 -12.24 7.73
C THR A 29 -2.44 -11.17 8.81
N MET A 30 -1.59 -10.15 8.70
CA MET A 30 -1.51 -9.02 9.63
C MET A 30 -1.37 -7.75 8.80
N PRO A 31 -2.43 -7.38 8.03
CA PRO A 31 -2.34 -6.31 7.06
C PRO A 31 -2.26 -4.94 7.73
N ASP A 32 -1.76 -3.96 6.98
CA ASP A 32 -1.82 -2.57 7.38
C ASP A 32 -3.25 -2.02 7.29
N LEU A 33 -3.55 -1.12 8.23
CA LEU A 33 -4.81 -0.39 8.30
C LEU A 33 -4.64 1.05 7.82
N ASP A 34 -5.75 1.60 7.37
CA ASP A 34 -5.90 2.97 6.95
C ASP A 34 -6.68 3.72 8.06
N ASP A 35 -5.99 4.18 9.12
CA ASP A 35 -6.58 4.80 10.33
C ASP A 35 -7.14 6.23 10.16
N ARG A 36 -7.91 6.45 9.10
CA ARG A 36 -8.08 7.78 8.50
C ARG A 36 -9.50 8.10 8.12
N GLY A 37 -10.34 7.07 8.05
CA GLY A 37 -11.62 7.12 7.35
C GLY A 37 -12.59 8.16 7.87
N HIS A 38 -12.31 8.84 8.99
CA HIS A 38 -13.16 9.84 9.65
C HIS A 38 -13.78 10.94 8.78
N THR A 39 -13.24 11.25 7.60
CA THR A 39 -13.81 12.27 6.68
C THR A 39 -13.76 11.90 5.20
N ALA A 40 -13.29 10.69 4.86
CA ALA A 40 -13.09 10.28 3.49
C ALA A 40 -14.15 9.27 3.05
N LYS A 41 -14.65 9.45 1.83
CA LYS A 41 -15.40 8.39 1.13
C LYS A 41 -14.40 7.45 0.49
N VAL A 42 -14.68 6.15 0.51
CA VAL A 42 -14.03 5.22 -0.39
C VAL A 42 -14.71 5.38 -1.76
N PRO A 43 -13.97 5.69 -2.83
CA PRO A 43 -14.53 5.75 -4.18
C PRO A 43 -15.13 4.43 -4.62
N ALA A 44 -15.89 4.45 -5.71
CA ALA A 44 -16.47 3.23 -6.27
C ALA A 44 -15.38 2.22 -6.66
N VAL A 45 -15.57 0.95 -6.27
CA VAL A 45 -14.60 -0.14 -6.45
C VAL A 45 -15.24 -1.30 -7.18
N ASN A 46 -14.83 -1.58 -8.41
CA ASN A 46 -15.24 -2.78 -9.15
C ASN A 46 -16.77 -3.00 -9.17
N GLY A 47 -17.56 -1.94 -9.30
CA GLY A 47 -19.03 -2.00 -9.28
C GLY A 47 -19.66 -1.88 -7.89
N LEU A 48 -18.88 -1.82 -6.82
CA LEU A 48 -19.34 -1.34 -5.51
C LEU A 48 -19.43 0.19 -5.58
N ALA A 49 -20.57 0.74 -5.18
CA ALA A 49 -20.77 2.19 -5.12
C ALA A 49 -19.76 2.83 -4.14
N ALA A 50 -19.49 4.12 -4.33
CA ALA A 50 -18.70 4.87 -3.37
C ALA A 50 -19.36 4.81 -1.98
N SER A 51 -18.56 4.66 -0.94
CA SER A 51 -19.06 4.62 0.43
C SER A 51 -19.59 5.99 0.87
N PRO A 52 -20.45 6.06 1.90
CA PRO A 52 -20.58 7.28 2.68
C PRO A 52 -19.22 7.66 3.30
N ALA A 53 -19.12 8.88 3.83
CA ALA A 53 -17.93 9.27 4.59
C ALA A 53 -17.77 8.30 5.76
N LEU A 54 -16.61 7.65 5.83
CA LEU A 54 -16.38 6.62 6.83
C LEU A 54 -16.18 7.26 8.22
N ARG A 55 -16.26 6.42 9.25
CA ARG A 55 -15.99 6.83 10.64
C ARG A 55 -14.99 5.84 11.23
N GLY A 56 -13.70 6.13 11.12
CA GLY A 56 -12.64 5.29 11.69
C GLY A 56 -11.75 4.59 10.67
N PRO A 57 -10.90 3.64 11.13
CA PRO A 57 -9.96 2.93 10.27
C PRO A 57 -10.64 2.09 9.18
N VAL A 58 -9.90 1.84 8.11
CA VAL A 58 -10.29 0.91 7.04
C VAL A 58 -9.25 -0.18 6.91
N VAL A 59 -9.69 -1.41 6.72
CA VAL A 59 -8.83 -2.53 6.33
C VAL A 59 -9.44 -3.25 5.13
N GLY A 60 -8.57 -3.84 4.33
CA GLY A 60 -8.98 -4.67 3.21
C GLY A 60 -8.42 -6.07 3.36
N MET A 61 -9.21 -7.07 2.99
CA MET A 61 -8.86 -8.48 3.04
C MET A 61 -9.52 -9.23 1.87
N GLN A 62 -9.07 -10.44 1.59
CA GLN A 62 -9.69 -11.31 0.60
C GLN A 62 -10.82 -12.14 1.22
N LYS A 63 -11.77 -12.59 0.39
CA LYS A 63 -12.76 -13.58 0.82
C LYS A 63 -12.05 -14.84 1.31
N ASP A 64 -12.63 -15.49 2.32
CA ASP A 64 -12.09 -16.67 3.01
C ASP A 64 -10.75 -16.45 3.74
N GLN A 65 -10.18 -15.23 3.68
CA GLN A 65 -8.95 -14.88 4.40
C GLN A 65 -9.23 -14.69 5.89
N ARG A 66 -8.26 -15.10 6.71
CA ARG A 66 -8.18 -14.72 8.12
C ARG A 66 -7.11 -13.67 8.30
N ILE A 67 -7.44 -12.61 9.03
CA ILE A 67 -6.49 -11.57 9.41
C ILE A 67 -6.50 -11.35 10.91
N ARG A 68 -5.38 -10.85 11.43
CA ARG A 68 -5.20 -10.44 12.81
C ARG A 68 -4.87 -8.96 12.86
N LEU A 69 -5.51 -8.26 13.77
CA LEU A 69 -5.29 -6.85 14.05
C LEU A 69 -5.07 -6.68 15.55
N ARG A 70 -4.42 -5.60 15.96
CA ARG A 70 -4.31 -5.21 17.36
C ARG A 70 -5.37 -4.16 17.67
N LEU A 71 -6.22 -4.42 18.64
CA LEU A 71 -7.10 -3.43 19.24
C LEU A 71 -6.38 -2.80 20.43
N VAL A 72 -6.17 -1.49 20.39
CA VAL A 72 -5.49 -0.71 21.44
C VAL A 72 -6.52 0.10 22.22
N ARG A 73 -6.42 0.05 23.55
CA ARG A 73 -7.18 0.91 24.47
C ARG A 73 -6.37 2.20 24.69
N ALA A 74 -6.65 3.22 23.89
CA ALA A 74 -5.82 4.42 23.81
C ALA A 74 -6.23 5.49 24.83
N ALA A 75 -7.53 5.70 25.03
CA ALA A 75 -8.05 6.68 26.00
C ALA A 75 -9.21 6.08 26.81
N ILE A 76 -9.09 4.81 27.18
CA ILE A 76 -10.05 4.06 27.98
C ILE A 76 -9.31 3.14 28.96
N ASP A 77 -9.91 2.88 30.12
CA ASP A 77 -9.38 1.95 31.13
C ASP A 77 -9.00 0.58 30.48
N PRO A 78 -7.78 0.07 30.67
CA PRO A 78 -7.36 -1.24 30.17
C PRO A 78 -8.28 -2.40 30.57
N ALA A 79 -8.96 -2.30 31.72
CA ALA A 79 -9.91 -3.29 32.21
C ALA A 79 -11.36 -3.05 31.72
N ALA A 80 -11.60 -2.00 30.93
CA ALA A 80 -12.92 -1.72 30.37
C ALA A 80 -13.43 -2.93 29.56
N PRO A 81 -14.64 -3.46 29.87
CA PRO A 81 -15.24 -4.54 29.10
C PRO A 81 -15.63 -4.01 27.71
N LEU A 82 -14.98 -4.56 26.69
CA LEU A 82 -15.23 -4.24 25.29
C LEU A 82 -15.75 -5.48 24.57
N TYR A 83 -16.61 -5.29 23.58
CA TYR A 83 -17.17 -6.34 22.74
C TYR A 83 -16.96 -5.97 21.28
N LEU A 84 -16.77 -6.97 20.42
CA LEU A 84 -16.65 -6.76 18.97
C LEU A 84 -17.86 -7.36 18.28
N VAL A 85 -18.52 -6.55 17.44
CA VAL A 85 -19.71 -6.95 16.69
C VAL A 85 -19.55 -6.56 15.23
N SER A 86 -19.79 -7.51 14.33
CA SER A 86 -19.88 -7.22 12.90
C SER A 86 -21.27 -6.69 12.56
N SER A 87 -21.35 -5.64 11.74
CA SER A 87 -22.61 -5.15 11.20
C SER A 87 -23.23 -6.10 10.18
N ASP A 88 -22.42 -7.00 9.59
CA ASP A 88 -22.86 -8.00 8.62
C ASP A 88 -21.93 -9.23 8.70
N GLU A 89 -22.38 -10.25 9.44
CA GLU A 89 -21.66 -11.53 9.59
C GLU A 89 -21.61 -12.35 8.29
N THR A 90 -22.37 -11.99 7.25
CA THR A 90 -22.26 -12.62 5.92
C THR A 90 -21.10 -12.06 5.08
N VAL A 91 -20.49 -10.95 5.54
CA VAL A 91 -19.32 -10.32 4.90
C VAL A 91 -18.07 -10.53 5.73
N VAL A 92 -18.13 -10.24 7.04
CA VAL A 92 -16.98 -10.41 7.95
C VAL A 92 -17.47 -10.94 9.30
N THR A 93 -16.76 -11.91 9.85
CA THR A 93 -17.01 -12.42 11.21
C THR A 93 -15.84 -12.12 12.12
N VAL A 94 -16.13 -11.82 13.39
CA VAL A 94 -15.13 -11.75 14.46
C VAL A 94 -14.92 -13.17 14.99
N GLU A 95 -13.74 -13.74 14.77
CA GLU A 95 -13.36 -15.06 15.31
C GLU A 95 -12.72 -14.95 16.70
N THR A 96 -12.08 -13.82 17.01
CA THR A 96 -11.50 -13.55 18.34
C THR A 96 -11.76 -12.09 18.73
N PRO A 97 -12.42 -11.83 19.88
CA PRO A 97 -12.94 -12.81 20.84
C PRO A 97 -14.11 -13.64 20.26
N ALA A 98 -14.44 -14.75 20.90
CA ALA A 98 -15.62 -15.53 20.52
C ALA A 98 -16.90 -14.68 20.64
N LYS A 99 -17.92 -14.99 19.83
CA LYS A 99 -19.18 -14.23 19.81
C LYS A 99 -19.79 -14.12 21.21
N GLY A 100 -20.15 -12.90 21.60
CA GLY A 100 -20.71 -12.60 22.93
C GLY A 100 -19.70 -12.59 24.08
N ALA A 101 -18.43 -12.94 23.85
CA ALA A 101 -17.38 -12.84 24.85
C ALA A 101 -16.72 -11.45 24.84
N PRO A 102 -16.31 -10.92 26.01
CA PRO A 102 -15.56 -9.68 26.05
C PRO A 102 -14.17 -9.87 25.42
N VAL A 103 -13.70 -8.80 24.80
CA VAL A 103 -12.31 -8.60 24.41
C VAL A 103 -11.43 -8.69 25.66
N ALA A 104 -10.33 -9.44 25.60
CA ALA A 104 -9.39 -9.59 26.71
C ALA A 104 -8.95 -8.22 27.27
N ALA A 105 -8.91 -8.11 28.60
CA ALA A 105 -8.44 -6.92 29.30
C ALA A 105 -6.94 -6.69 29.05
N GLY A 106 -6.51 -5.45 29.21
CA GLY A 106 -5.13 -5.01 29.00
C GLY A 106 -5.02 -3.83 28.04
N PRO A 107 -3.83 -3.21 27.93
CA PRO A 107 -3.63 -1.99 27.12
C PRO A 107 -3.86 -2.24 25.62
N SER A 108 -3.66 -3.47 25.16
CA SER A 108 -4.03 -3.90 23.82
C SER A 108 -4.31 -5.40 23.78
N THR A 109 -4.96 -5.86 22.71
CA THR A 109 -5.13 -7.29 22.44
C THR A 109 -5.17 -7.57 20.95
N VAL A 110 -4.79 -8.78 20.55
CA VAL A 110 -4.90 -9.23 19.16
C VAL A 110 -6.29 -9.81 18.94
N ILE A 111 -6.95 -9.34 17.90
CA ILE A 111 -8.27 -9.78 17.47
C ILE A 111 -8.14 -10.49 16.12
N ALA A 112 -9.06 -11.41 15.83
CA ALA A 112 -9.06 -12.17 14.58
C ALA A 112 -10.37 -11.94 13.83
N LEU A 113 -10.25 -11.60 12.55
CA LEU A 113 -11.37 -11.40 11.64
C LEU A 113 -11.27 -12.40 10.49
N LYS A 114 -12.42 -12.89 10.02
CA LYS A 114 -12.52 -13.75 8.84
C LYS A 114 -13.46 -13.11 7.81
N GLY A 115 -12.95 -12.95 6.59
CA GLY A 115 -13.75 -12.54 5.44
C GLY A 115 -14.56 -13.73 4.96
N GLN A 116 -15.85 -13.53 4.76
CA GLN A 116 -16.74 -14.60 4.32
C GLN A 116 -16.69 -14.80 2.81
N SER A 117 -17.01 -16.01 2.38
CA SER A 117 -17.14 -16.32 0.97
C SER A 117 -18.42 -15.71 0.40
N TYR A 118 -18.35 -15.25 -0.85
CA TYR A 118 -19.49 -14.77 -1.62
C TYR A 118 -19.27 -14.99 -3.12
N THR A 119 -20.36 -14.94 -3.89
CA THR A 119 -20.36 -15.10 -5.34
C THR A 119 -20.16 -13.77 -6.07
N GLY A 120 -19.55 -13.81 -7.25
CA GLY A 120 -19.26 -12.64 -8.08
C GLY A 120 -17.91 -11.98 -7.76
N THR A 121 -17.66 -10.82 -8.38
CA THR A 121 -16.37 -10.09 -8.31
C THR A 121 -16.47 -8.72 -7.64
N THR A 122 -17.69 -8.29 -7.32
CA THR A 122 -17.96 -7.02 -6.64
C THR A 122 -17.56 -7.15 -5.16
N PRO A 123 -16.67 -6.28 -4.66
CA PRO A 123 -16.29 -6.28 -3.24
C PRO A 123 -17.50 -6.08 -2.33
N LYS A 124 -17.39 -6.58 -1.10
CA LYS A 124 -18.36 -6.36 -0.02
C LYS A 124 -17.70 -5.55 1.09
N SER A 125 -18.50 -4.85 1.88
CA SER A 125 -18.00 -4.10 3.03
C SER A 125 -18.91 -4.28 4.24
N ALA A 126 -18.32 -4.32 5.42
CA ALA A 126 -19.02 -4.36 6.70
C ALA A 126 -18.22 -3.61 7.77
N GLU A 127 -18.87 -3.23 8.84
CA GLU A 127 -18.25 -2.56 9.99
C GLU A 127 -18.01 -3.56 11.12
N VAL A 128 -16.82 -3.52 11.71
CA VAL A 128 -16.56 -4.15 13.00
C VAL A 128 -16.61 -3.05 14.07
N GLN A 129 -17.61 -3.13 14.93
CA GLN A 129 -17.92 -2.15 15.95
C GLN A 129 -17.32 -2.59 17.29
N VAL A 130 -16.60 -1.69 17.95
CA VAL A 130 -16.15 -1.85 19.34
C VAL A 130 -17.23 -1.28 20.25
N ARG A 131 -17.85 -2.12 21.06
CA ARG A 131 -18.96 -1.75 21.95
C ARG A 131 -18.55 -1.86 23.42
N PHE A 132 -19.07 -0.96 24.25
CA PHE A 132 -18.75 -0.89 25.68
C PHE A 132 -19.77 -1.65 26.54
N GLN A 133 -19.29 -2.38 27.57
CA GLN A 133 -20.07 -3.14 28.55
C GLN A 133 -20.89 -4.33 28.05
N SER A 134 -21.39 -4.30 26.82
CA SER A 134 -22.07 -5.44 26.19
C SER A 134 -21.94 -5.38 24.67
N ASP A 135 -22.33 -6.47 24.00
CA ASP A 135 -22.45 -6.55 22.54
C ASP A 135 -23.59 -5.67 21.97
N GLN A 136 -24.50 -5.19 22.82
CA GLN A 136 -25.54 -4.20 22.46
C GLN A 136 -25.24 -2.80 22.99
N GLY A 137 -24.10 -2.62 23.68
CA GLY A 137 -23.71 -1.35 24.30
C GLY A 137 -23.34 -0.27 23.29
N PRO A 138 -22.99 0.95 23.78
CA PRO A 138 -22.64 2.06 22.91
C PRO A 138 -21.36 1.76 22.12
N ILE A 139 -21.34 2.22 20.87
CA ILE A 139 -20.19 2.08 19.96
C ILE A 139 -19.11 3.11 20.35
N LEU A 140 -17.90 2.63 20.62
CA LEU A 140 -16.72 3.44 20.94
C LEU A 140 -15.75 3.60 19.76
N GLY A 141 -15.82 2.70 18.79
CA GLY A 141 -14.97 2.71 17.61
C GLY A 141 -15.52 1.81 16.52
N VAL A 142 -15.16 2.11 15.28
CA VAL A 142 -15.61 1.36 14.10
C VAL A 142 -14.42 1.13 13.19
N LEU A 143 -14.25 -0.11 12.74
CA LEU A 143 -13.33 -0.50 11.68
C LEU A 143 -14.16 -0.87 10.46
N THR A 144 -13.97 -0.17 9.34
CA THR A 144 -14.58 -0.57 8.07
C THR A 144 -13.72 -1.66 7.42
N VAL A 145 -14.32 -2.80 7.11
CA VAL A 145 -13.66 -3.94 6.47
C VAL A 145 -14.19 -4.09 5.06
N TYR A 146 -13.28 -4.06 4.07
CA TYR A 146 -13.59 -4.44 2.70
C TYR A 146 -13.11 -5.87 2.43
N VAL A 147 -14.03 -6.73 1.98
CA VAL A 147 -13.75 -8.11 1.62
C VAL A 147 -13.78 -8.23 0.10
N PHE A 148 -12.62 -8.49 -0.49
CA PHE A 148 -12.40 -8.52 -1.92
C PHE A 148 -12.42 -9.96 -2.45
N SER A 149 -13.02 -10.17 -3.62
CA SER A 149 -12.67 -11.32 -4.45
C SER A 149 -11.26 -11.10 -5.02
N PRO A 150 -10.35 -12.09 -4.88
CA PRO A 150 -9.00 -11.99 -5.42
C PRO A 150 -9.03 -11.66 -6.92
N LEU A 151 -8.25 -10.67 -7.33
CA LEU A 151 -7.98 -10.39 -8.74
C LEU A 151 -6.60 -10.94 -9.09
N PRO A 152 -6.52 -12.05 -9.85
CA PRO A 152 -5.24 -12.59 -10.27
C PRO A 152 -4.59 -11.65 -11.29
N VAL A 153 -3.30 -11.38 -11.10
CA VAL A 153 -2.46 -10.62 -12.02
C VAL A 153 -1.21 -11.44 -12.30
N ALA A 154 -1.04 -11.87 -13.55
CA ALA A 154 0.14 -12.62 -13.96
C ALA A 154 1.36 -11.70 -14.04
N VAL A 155 2.48 -12.12 -13.45
CA VAL A 155 3.77 -11.42 -13.49
C VAL A 155 4.82 -12.35 -14.08
N THR A 156 5.56 -11.88 -15.08
CA THR A 156 6.70 -12.60 -15.68
C THR A 156 8.00 -11.90 -15.30
N PRO A 157 8.80 -12.47 -14.38
CA PRO A 157 10.10 -11.92 -14.01
C PRO A 157 11.16 -12.20 -15.08
N HIS A 158 11.97 -11.19 -15.38
CA HIS A 158 13.13 -11.27 -16.27
C HIS A 158 14.37 -10.84 -15.49
N LEU A 159 15.36 -11.71 -15.37
CA LEU A 159 16.67 -11.39 -14.78
C LEU A 159 17.62 -11.01 -15.92
N VAL A 160 17.85 -9.71 -16.09
CA VAL A 160 18.50 -9.16 -17.27
C VAL A 160 19.92 -8.74 -16.96
N THR A 161 20.89 -9.41 -17.57
CA THR A 161 22.30 -9.02 -17.54
C THR A 161 22.58 -7.99 -18.63
N ILE A 162 23.04 -6.80 -18.25
CA ILE A 162 23.38 -5.74 -19.20
C ILE A 162 24.89 -5.72 -19.42
N ASN A 163 25.32 -6.12 -20.61
CA ASN A 163 26.70 -6.01 -21.08
C ASN A 163 26.92 -4.70 -21.84
N ASN A 164 28.18 -4.31 -22.03
CA ASN A 164 28.57 -3.24 -22.95
C ASN A 164 29.14 -3.85 -24.26
N PRO A 165 28.72 -3.37 -25.45
CA PRO A 165 29.33 -3.71 -26.73
C PRO A 165 30.87 -3.60 -26.78
N ALA A 166 31.47 -2.70 -25.98
CA ALA A 166 32.91 -2.50 -25.89
C ALA A 166 33.67 -3.58 -25.09
N GLY A 167 32.99 -4.66 -24.68
CA GLY A 167 33.61 -5.85 -24.09
C GLY A 167 33.54 -5.96 -22.56
N SER A 168 32.92 -5.00 -21.86
CA SER A 168 32.66 -5.13 -20.43
C SER A 168 31.46 -6.06 -20.19
N ALA A 169 31.70 -7.18 -19.51
CA ALA A 169 30.65 -8.09 -19.08
C ALA A 169 29.77 -7.44 -17.99
N GLY A 170 28.46 -7.63 -18.13
CA GLY A 170 27.50 -7.31 -17.09
C GLY A 170 27.50 -8.31 -15.95
N VAL A 171 26.91 -7.91 -14.84
CA VAL A 171 26.65 -8.75 -13.67
C VAL A 171 25.19 -9.17 -13.73
N ALA A 172 24.95 -10.48 -13.70
CA ALA A 172 23.61 -11.03 -13.61
C ALA A 172 22.98 -10.66 -12.25
N PRO A 173 21.70 -10.23 -12.21
CA PRO A 173 21.02 -9.99 -10.95
C PRO A 173 20.95 -11.27 -10.09
N ALA A 174 21.36 -11.18 -8.83
CA ALA A 174 21.38 -12.24 -7.84
C ALA A 174 20.36 -11.99 -6.70
N ILE A 175 19.16 -11.56 -7.08
CA ILE A 175 18.09 -11.23 -6.13
C ILE A 175 17.35 -12.49 -5.64
N ASP A 176 17.00 -12.52 -4.35
CA ASP A 176 16.03 -13.50 -3.82
C ASP A 176 14.61 -13.10 -4.26
N LEU A 177 14.26 -13.56 -5.46
CA LEU A 177 12.98 -13.26 -6.11
C LEU A 177 11.80 -13.82 -5.32
N GLU A 178 11.95 -14.97 -4.66
CA GLU A 178 10.87 -15.58 -3.90
C GLU A 178 10.55 -14.75 -2.66
N ALA A 179 11.57 -14.35 -1.90
CA ALA A 179 11.38 -13.47 -0.74
C ALA A 179 10.80 -12.11 -1.14
N LEU A 180 11.34 -11.50 -2.22
CA LEU A 180 10.85 -10.23 -2.77
C LEU A 180 9.36 -10.30 -3.13
N MET A 181 8.97 -11.33 -3.88
CA MET A 181 7.60 -11.48 -4.35
C MET A 181 6.65 -11.88 -3.23
N THR A 182 7.10 -12.64 -2.23
CA THR A 182 6.29 -12.99 -1.05
C THR A 182 5.85 -11.74 -0.29
N GLN A 183 6.78 -10.82 -0.03
CA GLN A 183 6.46 -9.56 0.65
C GLN A 183 5.63 -8.62 -0.23
N THR A 184 5.95 -8.53 -1.52
CA THR A 184 5.18 -7.72 -2.48
C THR A 184 3.72 -8.19 -2.58
N LYS A 185 3.50 -9.52 -2.60
CA LYS A 185 2.15 -10.12 -2.54
C LYS A 185 1.43 -9.73 -1.25
N ALA A 186 2.11 -9.77 -0.10
CA ALA A 186 1.52 -9.40 1.18
C ALA A 186 1.03 -7.94 1.20
N ILE A 187 1.82 -7.01 0.65
CA ILE A 187 1.45 -5.58 0.53
C ILE A 187 0.16 -5.42 -0.30
N TRP A 188 0.09 -6.07 -1.46
CA TRP A 188 -1.05 -5.94 -2.39
C TRP A 188 -2.29 -6.78 -2.00
N ALA A 189 -2.14 -7.77 -1.14
CA ALA A 189 -3.24 -8.64 -0.69
C ALA A 189 -4.37 -7.85 -0.03
N CYS A 190 -4.04 -6.80 0.72
CA CYS A 190 -5.02 -5.93 1.38
C CYS A 190 -5.82 -5.03 0.40
N CYS A 191 -5.42 -5.01 -0.88
CA CYS A 191 -6.16 -4.43 -2.00
C CYS A 191 -6.84 -5.52 -2.85
N GLY A 192 -6.85 -6.77 -2.37
CA GLY A 192 -7.42 -7.92 -3.05
C GLY A 192 -6.77 -8.26 -4.40
N ILE A 193 -5.55 -7.76 -4.68
CA ILE A 193 -4.76 -8.13 -5.84
C ILE A 193 -3.94 -9.36 -5.46
N SER A 194 -3.96 -10.37 -6.32
CA SER A 194 -3.25 -11.64 -6.14
C SER A 194 -2.23 -11.80 -7.27
N LEU A 195 -0.94 -11.69 -6.95
CA LEU A 195 0.11 -11.79 -7.96
C LEU A 195 0.43 -13.26 -8.25
N ALA A 196 0.19 -13.69 -9.48
CA ALA A 196 0.56 -15.01 -9.99
C ALA A 196 1.91 -14.92 -10.71
N VAL A 197 2.97 -15.32 -10.02
CA VAL A 197 4.36 -15.16 -10.49
C VAL A 197 4.75 -16.37 -11.32
N GLN A 198 5.15 -16.13 -12.57
CA GLN A 198 5.67 -17.15 -13.47
C GLN A 198 7.15 -17.47 -13.18
N ALA A 199 7.66 -18.55 -13.76
CA ALA A 199 9.08 -18.88 -13.68
C ALA A 199 9.94 -17.74 -14.25
N PRO A 200 11.04 -17.35 -13.57
CA PRO A 200 11.90 -16.27 -14.04
C PRO A 200 12.63 -16.66 -15.32
N ARG A 201 12.88 -15.66 -16.17
CA ARG A 201 13.67 -15.82 -17.41
C ARG A 201 14.98 -15.06 -17.28
N ALA A 202 16.11 -15.75 -17.30
CA ALA A 202 17.43 -15.13 -17.28
C ALA A 202 17.97 -14.96 -18.70
N TRP A 203 18.46 -13.76 -19.05
CA TRP A 203 19.02 -13.47 -20.36
C TRP A 203 19.90 -12.22 -20.33
N SER A 204 20.60 -11.96 -21.43
CA SER A 204 21.56 -10.85 -21.55
C SER A 204 21.25 -9.94 -22.72
N VAL A 205 21.60 -8.66 -22.58
CA VAL A 205 21.47 -7.64 -23.61
C VAL A 205 22.72 -6.77 -23.67
N ASN A 206 23.05 -6.25 -24.85
CA ASN A 206 24.12 -5.28 -25.02
C ASN A 206 23.52 -3.87 -25.07
N LEU A 207 23.84 -3.04 -24.08
CA LEU A 207 23.43 -1.63 -23.99
C LEU A 207 24.66 -0.72 -23.88
N PRO A 208 24.52 0.61 -24.05
CA PRO A 208 25.68 1.52 -24.02
C PRO A 208 26.52 1.50 -22.73
N SER A 209 26.00 0.95 -21.63
CA SER A 209 26.73 0.78 -20.38
C SER A 209 26.39 -0.53 -19.72
N ALA A 210 27.41 -1.30 -19.34
CA ALA A 210 27.22 -2.50 -18.56
C ALA A 210 26.57 -2.16 -17.21
N ASN A 211 25.73 -3.07 -16.70
CA ASN A 211 25.02 -2.96 -15.41
C ASN A 211 23.99 -1.84 -15.27
N LEU A 212 23.94 -0.87 -16.18
CA LEU A 212 23.14 0.34 -16.01
C LEU A 212 22.05 0.42 -17.08
N LEU A 213 20.80 0.51 -16.62
CA LEU A 213 19.66 0.79 -17.46
C LEU A 213 19.35 2.29 -17.50
N ARG A 214 19.36 2.90 -18.68
CA ARG A 214 19.06 4.32 -18.88
C ARG A 214 17.66 4.52 -19.45
N PHE A 215 16.89 5.38 -18.81
CA PHE A 215 15.56 5.75 -19.31
C PHE A 215 15.65 6.96 -20.26
N PRO A 216 14.77 7.06 -21.28
CA PRO A 216 13.84 6.02 -21.75
C PRO A 216 14.47 5.05 -22.78
N ASP A 217 15.64 5.39 -23.34
CA ASP A 217 16.16 4.75 -24.56
C ASP A 217 16.36 3.23 -24.46
N ASP A 218 16.85 2.74 -23.32
CA ASP A 218 17.15 1.32 -23.16
C ASP A 218 15.90 0.46 -22.93
N PHE A 219 14.79 1.06 -22.49
CA PHE A 219 13.55 0.33 -22.17
C PHE A 219 12.97 -0.36 -23.40
N SER A 220 13.00 0.33 -24.56
CA SER A 220 12.57 -0.22 -25.85
C SER A 220 13.34 -1.48 -26.23
N ARG A 221 14.65 -1.48 -26.00
CA ARG A 221 15.56 -2.58 -26.34
C ARG A 221 15.33 -3.78 -25.43
N ILE A 222 15.16 -3.56 -24.14
CA ILE A 222 14.88 -4.65 -23.20
C ILE A 222 13.51 -5.27 -23.48
N ALA A 223 12.49 -4.43 -23.67
CA ALA A 223 11.15 -4.92 -23.92
C ALA A 223 11.04 -5.70 -25.24
N ALA A 224 11.79 -5.32 -26.28
CA ALA A 224 11.73 -5.99 -27.58
C ALA A 224 12.20 -7.46 -27.59
N VAL A 225 13.04 -7.88 -26.63
CA VAL A 225 13.68 -9.21 -26.70
C VAL A 225 12.79 -10.32 -26.16
N ASN A 226 12.18 -10.12 -24.98
CA ASN A 226 11.53 -11.20 -24.23
C ASN A 226 10.17 -10.81 -23.64
N PHE A 227 9.47 -9.84 -24.24
CA PHE A 227 8.14 -9.46 -23.79
C PHE A 227 7.18 -10.66 -23.78
N ASN A 228 6.50 -10.87 -22.65
CA ASN A 228 5.46 -11.88 -22.52
C ASN A 228 4.07 -11.21 -22.52
N PRO A 229 3.29 -11.32 -23.60
CA PRO A 229 1.96 -10.71 -23.66
C PRO A 229 1.04 -11.33 -22.61
N GLY A 230 0.02 -10.58 -22.17
CA GLY A 230 -0.92 -11.08 -21.17
C GLY A 230 -0.34 -11.15 -19.75
N THR A 231 0.80 -10.50 -19.47
CA THR A 231 1.43 -10.47 -18.14
C THR A 231 2.07 -9.12 -17.85
N ILE A 232 2.29 -8.81 -16.57
CA ILE A 232 3.20 -7.73 -16.17
C ILE A 232 4.63 -8.24 -16.33
N ASN A 233 5.38 -7.68 -17.27
CA ASN A 233 6.79 -7.99 -17.43
C ASN A 233 7.59 -7.20 -16.39
N LEU A 234 8.24 -7.92 -15.46
CA LEU A 234 9.11 -7.38 -14.42
C LEU A 234 10.56 -7.60 -14.81
N TYR A 235 11.21 -6.59 -15.37
CA TYR A 235 12.62 -6.60 -15.74
C TYR A 235 13.48 -6.19 -14.56
N ILE A 236 14.22 -7.14 -14.00
CA ILE A 236 15.18 -6.90 -12.95
C ILE A 236 16.56 -6.77 -13.59
N VAL A 237 17.20 -5.63 -13.39
CA VAL A 237 18.54 -5.28 -13.89
C VAL A 237 19.45 -4.97 -12.72
N ARG A 238 20.76 -4.82 -12.96
CA ARG A 238 21.69 -4.47 -11.88
C ARG A 238 21.40 -3.08 -11.30
N GLU A 239 21.33 -2.05 -12.14
CA GLU A 239 21.03 -0.67 -11.73
C GLU A 239 20.07 0.02 -12.72
N VAL A 240 19.23 0.91 -12.21
CA VAL A 240 18.42 1.84 -13.01
C VAL A 240 18.94 3.24 -12.74
N LEU A 241 19.30 3.98 -13.80
CA LEU A 241 19.93 5.29 -13.65
C LEU A 241 18.99 6.27 -12.92
N GLY A 242 19.45 6.77 -11.77
CA GLY A 242 18.75 7.79 -11.00
C GLY A 242 17.48 7.32 -10.29
N ALA A 243 17.18 6.01 -10.29
CA ALA A 243 15.97 5.47 -9.70
C ALA A 243 16.16 4.08 -9.08
N CYS A 244 15.27 3.73 -8.17
CA CYS A 244 15.15 2.40 -7.62
C CYS A 244 14.35 1.45 -8.54
N GLY A 245 13.48 2.01 -9.36
CA GLY A 245 12.68 1.30 -10.33
C GLY A 245 11.87 2.28 -11.15
N VAL A 246 11.19 1.77 -12.17
CA VAL A 246 10.23 2.50 -13.00
C VAL A 246 9.10 1.56 -13.42
N GLY A 247 7.88 1.87 -13.03
CA GLY A 247 6.65 1.26 -13.55
C GLY A 247 6.05 2.04 -14.70
N LEU A 248 5.93 1.43 -15.88
CA LEU A 248 5.29 2.02 -17.06
C LEU A 248 3.90 1.43 -17.25
N SER A 249 2.87 2.25 -17.01
CA SER A 249 1.48 1.91 -17.37
C SER A 249 1.22 2.10 -18.86
N ARG A 250 0.09 1.58 -19.35
CA ARG A 250 -0.38 1.86 -20.71
C ARG A 250 -0.61 3.32 -20.99
N SER A 251 -1.18 4.02 -20.00
CA SER A 251 -1.44 5.46 -20.12
C SER A 251 -0.12 6.23 -20.28
N VAL A 252 0.92 5.83 -19.55
CA VAL A 252 2.25 6.43 -19.66
C VAL A 252 2.84 6.21 -21.06
N VAL A 253 2.90 4.97 -21.54
CA VAL A 253 3.51 4.66 -22.85
C VAL A 253 2.66 5.12 -24.04
N ALA A 254 1.40 5.52 -23.82
CA ALA A 254 0.57 6.13 -24.85
C ALA A 254 0.71 7.65 -24.90
N ASN A 255 0.85 8.30 -23.73
CA ASN A 255 0.62 9.75 -23.62
C ASN A 255 1.85 10.57 -23.19
N LEU A 256 2.92 9.97 -22.67
CA LEU A 256 4.11 10.72 -22.26
C LEU A 256 5.16 10.79 -23.38
N PRO A 257 5.57 12.00 -23.81
CA PRO A 257 6.66 12.18 -24.76
C PRO A 257 7.92 11.44 -24.30
N GLY A 258 8.58 10.73 -25.22
CA GLY A 258 9.74 9.89 -24.92
C GLY A 258 9.41 8.45 -24.49
N TYR A 259 8.15 8.16 -24.15
CA TYR A 259 7.67 6.81 -23.83
C TYR A 259 6.68 6.25 -24.87
N THR A 260 6.26 7.09 -25.83
CA THR A 260 5.30 6.71 -26.87
C THR A 260 5.78 5.49 -27.66
N GLY A 261 4.97 4.43 -27.67
CA GLY A 261 5.24 3.20 -28.41
C GLY A 261 6.12 2.18 -27.68
N LEU A 262 6.52 2.46 -26.44
CA LEU A 262 7.15 1.46 -25.57
C LEU A 262 6.13 0.42 -25.10
N GLN A 263 6.61 -0.77 -24.77
CA GLN A 263 5.78 -1.77 -24.09
C GLN A 263 5.63 -1.41 -22.60
N PRO A 264 4.44 -1.57 -22.01
CA PRO A 264 4.26 -1.39 -20.57
C PRO A 264 5.01 -2.50 -19.80
N GLY A 265 5.56 -2.15 -18.65
CA GLY A 265 6.37 -3.07 -17.85
C GLY A 265 6.89 -2.41 -16.59
N ILE A 266 7.57 -3.19 -15.76
CA ILE A 266 8.25 -2.72 -14.56
C ILE A 266 9.73 -2.98 -14.74
N TYR A 267 10.56 -1.97 -14.49
CA TYR A 267 12.01 -2.05 -14.51
C TYR A 267 12.51 -1.82 -13.09
N LEU A 268 13.21 -2.79 -12.52
CA LEU A 268 13.62 -2.78 -11.13
C LEU A 268 15.14 -2.93 -11.06
N GLY A 269 15.83 -2.00 -10.39
CA GLY A 269 17.25 -2.17 -10.10
C GLY A 269 17.46 -3.27 -9.06
N GLU A 270 18.58 -3.95 -9.05
CA GLU A 270 18.99 -4.82 -7.94
C GLU A 270 19.74 -3.99 -6.87
N VAL A 271 20.48 -2.98 -7.32
CA VAL A 271 21.21 -2.06 -6.46
C VAL A 271 20.46 -0.73 -6.41
N CYS A 272 19.86 -0.45 -5.26
CA CYS A 272 19.42 0.88 -4.87
C CYS A 272 19.53 1.01 -3.35
N GLY A 273 20.30 2.00 -2.87
CA GLY A 273 20.31 2.48 -1.48
C GLY A 273 20.18 1.45 -0.34
N GLY A 274 21.05 0.44 -0.26
CA GLY A 274 21.20 -0.42 0.95
C GLY A 274 20.98 -1.93 0.80
N GLY A 275 20.68 -2.43 -0.41
CA GLY A 275 20.53 -3.86 -0.71
C GLY A 275 19.08 -4.35 -0.68
N ARG A 276 18.70 -5.19 -1.66
CA ARG A 276 17.29 -5.45 -2.05
C ARG A 276 16.68 -6.78 -1.62
N THR A 277 17.39 -7.61 -0.86
CA THR A 277 16.80 -8.74 -0.12
C THR A 277 16.05 -8.28 1.15
N SER A 278 16.07 -6.97 1.43
CA SER A 278 15.40 -6.35 2.56
C SER A 278 13.93 -6.00 2.23
N PRO A 279 13.10 -5.69 3.25
CA PRO A 279 11.77 -5.13 3.06
C PRO A 279 11.69 -3.90 2.15
N TRP A 280 12.81 -3.21 1.94
CA TRP A 280 12.88 -2.05 1.05
C TRP A 280 12.71 -2.43 -0.42
N GLY A 281 13.30 -3.56 -0.86
CA GLY A 281 13.13 -4.04 -2.24
C GLY A 281 11.67 -4.39 -2.56
N ALA A 282 10.97 -5.01 -1.62
CA ALA A 282 9.56 -5.35 -1.78
C ALA A 282 8.66 -4.11 -1.81
N ASN A 283 8.97 -3.10 -0.99
CA ASN A 283 8.28 -1.80 -1.04
C ASN A 283 8.54 -1.09 -2.38
N ASP A 284 9.79 -1.04 -2.86
CA ASP A 284 10.13 -0.47 -4.17
C ASP A 284 9.39 -1.19 -5.30
N LEU A 285 9.30 -2.53 -5.28
CA LEU A 285 8.53 -3.26 -6.30
C LEU A 285 7.02 -3.02 -6.17
N ALA A 286 6.47 -3.04 -4.95
CA ALA A 286 5.06 -2.71 -4.73
C ALA A 286 4.72 -1.29 -5.22
N HIS A 287 5.70 -0.38 -5.11
CA HIS A 287 5.65 0.96 -5.64
C HIS A 287 5.60 1.04 -7.15
N GLU A 288 6.50 0.35 -7.84
CA GLU A 288 6.48 0.33 -9.30
C GLU A 288 5.23 -0.39 -9.85
N LEU A 289 4.71 -1.40 -9.15
CA LEU A 289 3.39 -1.97 -9.45
C LEU A 289 2.28 -0.93 -9.35
N GLY A 290 2.38 0.00 -8.40
CA GLY A 290 1.46 1.13 -8.30
C GLY A 290 1.50 2.00 -9.55
N HIS A 291 2.69 2.42 -9.98
CA HIS A 291 2.86 3.15 -11.24
C HIS A 291 2.34 2.40 -12.46
N PHE A 292 2.59 1.09 -12.54
CA PHE A 292 2.05 0.23 -13.60
C PHE A 292 0.52 0.23 -13.61
N PHE A 293 -0.12 0.24 -12.43
CA PHE A 293 -1.56 0.40 -12.28
C PHE A 293 -2.05 1.86 -12.37
N SER A 294 -1.24 2.73 -12.97
CA SER A 294 -1.52 4.16 -13.21
C SER A 294 -1.64 5.01 -11.95
N LEU A 295 -1.08 4.56 -10.82
CA LEU A 295 -0.91 5.39 -9.64
C LEU A 295 0.25 6.38 -9.86
N TRP A 296 0.15 7.54 -9.23
CA TRP A 296 1.15 8.61 -9.31
C TRP A 296 1.70 8.91 -7.92
N HIS A 297 2.87 9.55 -7.83
CA HIS A 297 3.31 9.99 -6.51
C HIS A 297 2.30 10.98 -5.97
N PRO A 298 1.98 10.91 -4.66
CA PRO A 298 1.10 11.86 -4.02
C PRO A 298 1.56 13.31 -4.19
N SER A 299 2.88 13.52 -4.33
CA SER A 299 3.53 14.81 -4.49
C SER A 299 3.51 15.38 -5.92
N ASP A 300 3.10 14.60 -6.93
CA ASP A 300 3.23 15.00 -8.35
C ASP A 300 2.13 15.97 -8.80
N GLY A 301 1.11 16.21 -7.98
CA GLY A 301 -0.01 17.12 -8.27
C GLY A 301 -0.82 16.76 -9.53
N PRO A 302 -1.96 17.43 -9.78
CA PRO A 302 -2.55 17.49 -11.10
C PRO A 302 -1.70 18.41 -11.95
N THR A 303 -0.87 17.86 -12.83
CA THR A 303 -0.40 18.61 -13.99
C THR A 303 -1.64 19.05 -14.76
N THR A 304 -1.95 20.34 -14.75
CA THR A 304 -3.06 20.95 -15.48
C THR A 304 -2.81 20.97 -17.00
N GLY A 305 -2.18 19.93 -17.55
CA GLY A 305 -1.87 19.80 -18.97
C GLY A 305 -0.68 20.64 -19.47
N THR A 306 -0.12 21.51 -18.63
CA THR A 306 1.11 22.26 -18.95
C THR A 306 2.17 21.95 -17.91
N LEU A 307 3.19 21.19 -18.31
CA LEU A 307 4.46 21.15 -17.57
C LEU A 307 4.95 22.61 -17.43
N PRO A 308 5.18 23.14 -16.22
CA PRO A 308 5.73 24.47 -16.07
C PRO A 308 7.06 24.55 -16.82
N ALA A 309 7.15 25.47 -17.77
CA ALA A 309 8.40 25.79 -18.43
C ALA A 309 9.38 26.30 -17.38
N ALA A 310 10.49 25.56 -17.19
CA ALA A 310 11.60 25.86 -16.29
C ALA A 310 11.27 25.84 -14.78
N GLY A 311 11.68 24.75 -14.13
CA GLY A 311 11.72 24.62 -12.67
C GLY A 311 10.55 23.81 -12.15
N TRP A 312 10.79 22.52 -11.88
CA TRP A 312 9.88 21.54 -11.30
C TRP A 312 9.22 22.08 -10.02
N PRO A 313 8.06 22.75 -10.07
CA PRO A 313 7.43 23.26 -8.88
C PRO A 313 6.54 22.11 -8.46
N TRP A 314 7.10 21.19 -7.68
CA TRP A 314 6.32 20.24 -6.90
C TRP A 314 5.26 21.07 -6.19
N ALA A 315 4.04 21.14 -6.72
CA ALA A 315 2.90 21.65 -6.00
C ALA A 315 2.63 20.57 -4.96
N ARG A 316 3.40 20.63 -3.88
CA ARG A 316 3.35 19.72 -2.74
C ARG A 316 2.03 20.01 -2.07
N TYR A 317 0.97 19.36 -2.53
CA TYR A 317 -0.23 19.21 -1.73
C TYR A 317 0.19 18.53 -0.43
N GLU A 318 -0.42 18.89 0.69
CA GLU A 318 -0.18 18.14 1.92
C GLU A 318 -0.53 16.67 1.64
N THR A 319 0.49 15.83 1.47
CA THR A 319 0.32 14.43 1.13
C THR A 319 0.06 13.67 2.42
N TRP A 320 -1.14 13.85 2.96
CA TRP A 320 -1.81 12.92 3.89
C TRP A 320 -2.18 11.62 3.15
N SER A 321 -1.33 11.15 2.25
CA SER A 321 -1.56 10.02 1.36
C SER A 321 -1.14 8.76 2.05
N ARG A 322 -2.12 7.99 2.47
CA ARG A 322 -1.92 6.81 3.28
C ARG A 322 -2.40 5.55 2.53
N ARG A 323 -1.83 4.40 2.93
CA ARG A 323 -1.34 3.30 2.08
C ARG A 323 -0.33 3.80 1.04
N LEU A 324 0.92 3.99 1.48
CA LEU A 324 2.05 4.28 0.60
C LEU A 324 2.44 3.03 -0.20
N LEU A 325 1.55 2.59 -1.11
CA LEU A 325 2.01 1.93 -2.32
C LEU A 325 2.92 2.90 -3.08
N MET A 326 2.60 4.19 -3.03
CA MET A 326 3.42 5.21 -3.67
C MET A 326 4.36 5.86 -2.65
N HIS A 327 5.68 5.87 -2.90
CA HIS A 327 6.64 6.65 -2.16
C HIS A 327 6.17 8.09 -2.08
N ASN A 328 6.23 8.63 -0.88
CA ASN A 328 6.00 10.03 -0.64
C ASN A 328 7.37 10.63 -0.32
N TRP A 329 7.86 11.54 -1.17
CA TRP A 329 9.04 12.34 -0.86
C TRP A 329 8.69 13.45 0.14
N ASN A 330 7.90 13.11 1.16
CA ASN A 330 7.79 13.95 2.35
C ASN A 330 9.04 13.70 3.17
N GLN A 331 10.08 14.48 2.89
CA GLN A 331 10.92 14.92 3.99
C GLN A 331 10.04 15.82 4.86
N THR A 332 9.27 15.24 5.77
CA THR A 332 8.95 15.96 7.00
C THR A 332 10.29 16.14 7.68
N ALA A 333 10.97 17.24 7.38
CA ALA A 333 12.13 17.67 8.12
C ALA A 333 11.69 17.65 9.58
N ARG A 334 12.45 16.93 10.44
CA ARG A 334 12.33 17.09 11.90
C ARG A 334 12.19 18.59 12.16
N PRO A 335 11.28 19.03 13.05
CA PRO A 335 11.42 20.38 13.55
C PRO A 335 12.88 20.59 13.91
N PRO A 336 13.53 21.70 13.50
CA PRO A 336 14.82 22.03 14.07
C PRO A 336 14.62 21.99 15.60
N TYR A 337 15.67 21.69 16.35
CA TYR A 337 15.66 21.56 17.83
C TYR A 337 15.38 20.16 18.38
N GLY A 338 16.39 19.27 18.28
CA GLY A 338 16.88 18.46 19.41
C GLY A 338 15.92 17.58 20.22
N ALA A 339 14.68 17.36 19.76
CA ALA A 339 13.71 16.55 20.49
C ALA A 339 14.12 15.07 20.47
N PRO A 340 13.88 14.32 21.57
CA PRO A 340 14.10 12.88 21.62
C PRO A 340 13.28 12.16 20.53
N PRO A 341 13.71 10.96 20.08
CA PRO A 341 12.98 10.18 19.09
C PRO A 341 11.51 10.02 19.52
N TRP A 342 10.60 10.40 18.63
CA TRP A 342 9.17 10.18 18.84
C TRP A 342 8.90 8.75 18.39
N ALA A 343 8.71 7.82 19.32
CA ALA A 343 8.47 6.41 18.99
C ALA A 343 7.33 6.24 17.97
N ASP A 344 6.27 7.06 18.05
CA ASP A 344 5.14 7.06 17.12
C ASP A 344 5.46 7.60 15.71
N TYR A 345 6.60 8.29 15.55
CA TYR A 345 7.09 8.86 14.29
C TYR A 345 8.22 8.02 13.68
N ASP A 346 9.08 7.44 14.52
CA ASP A 346 10.28 6.71 14.13
C ASP A 346 10.06 5.18 14.03
N ASP A 347 8.97 4.63 14.62
CA ASP A 347 8.60 3.21 14.52
C ASP A 347 7.09 3.03 14.24
N VAL A 348 6.76 2.95 12.95
CA VAL A 348 5.38 2.79 12.45
C VAL A 348 4.99 1.32 12.28
N GLY A 349 5.56 0.46 13.14
CA GLY A 349 5.35 -0.99 13.11
C GLY A 349 6.24 -1.73 12.11
N TYR A 350 7.20 -1.04 11.50
CA TYR A 350 8.20 -1.65 10.63
C TYR A 350 9.57 -1.76 11.31
N GLY A 351 9.77 -1.20 12.52
CA GLY A 351 11.06 -1.14 13.21
C GLY A 351 11.85 0.13 12.88
N ALA A 352 12.84 0.46 13.72
CA ALA A 352 13.64 1.68 13.58
C ALA A 352 14.37 1.76 12.22
N ASN A 353 14.26 2.90 11.54
CA ASN A 353 14.93 3.23 10.28
C ASN A 353 14.56 2.34 9.06
N LEU A 354 13.55 1.48 9.16
CA LEU A 354 13.00 0.85 7.95
C LEU A 354 12.05 1.83 7.26
N ARG A 355 12.15 1.96 5.92
CA ARG A 355 11.17 2.70 5.11
C ARG A 355 9.79 2.06 5.33
N GLY A 356 9.06 2.56 6.31
CA GLY A 356 7.77 2.06 6.78
C GLY A 356 6.64 2.92 6.24
N ALA A 357 5.64 2.26 5.69
CA ALA A 357 4.64 2.81 4.76
C ALA A 357 3.48 3.60 5.39
N LEU A 358 3.68 4.27 6.53
CA LEU A 358 2.63 5.11 7.14
C LEU A 358 3.18 6.09 8.18
N ILE A 359 2.98 7.40 8.02
CA ILE A 359 3.04 8.37 9.13
C ILE A 359 1.58 8.75 9.46
N PRO A 360 1.00 8.29 10.59
CA PRO A 360 -0.30 8.77 11.02
C PRO A 360 -0.12 10.03 11.86
N LEU A 361 0.10 11.19 11.22
CA LEU A 361 -0.22 12.42 11.92
C LEU A 361 -1.75 12.57 11.91
N LYS A 362 -2.28 13.02 13.04
CA LYS A 362 -3.69 13.24 13.29
C LYS A 362 -3.83 14.72 13.58
N GLU A 363 -4.03 15.53 12.55
CA GLU A 363 -4.45 16.91 12.69
C GLU A 363 -5.20 17.40 11.45
N VAL A 364 -6.19 18.24 11.70
CA VAL A 364 -7.30 18.53 10.80
C VAL A 364 -7.06 19.90 10.19
N ARG A 365 -6.90 19.98 8.86
CA ARG A 365 -7.21 21.20 8.11
C ARG A 365 -8.41 20.95 7.19
N THR A 366 -9.56 21.43 7.66
CA THR A 366 -10.82 21.55 6.91
C THR A 366 -10.75 22.72 5.93
N GLY A 367 -9.92 22.60 4.89
CA GLY A 367 -9.98 23.45 3.70
C GLY A 367 -10.81 22.76 2.61
N ARG A 368 -11.82 23.45 2.09
CA ARG A 368 -12.92 22.88 1.28
C ARG A 368 -12.54 22.51 -0.16
N ASP A 369 -11.32 22.84 -0.61
CA ASP A 369 -11.05 22.97 -2.05
C ASP A 369 -9.87 22.12 -2.58
N GLN A 370 -9.18 21.34 -1.73
CA GLN A 370 -7.96 20.60 -2.13
C GLN A 370 -7.87 19.19 -1.55
N ALA A 371 -8.97 18.44 -1.53
CA ALA A 371 -8.96 17.03 -1.16
C ALA A 371 -8.03 16.23 -2.10
N GLY A 372 -7.01 15.59 -1.51
CA GLY A 372 -5.98 14.84 -2.22
C GLY A 372 -6.49 13.61 -2.96
N ARG A 373 -5.65 13.05 -3.83
CA ARG A 373 -5.93 11.82 -4.59
C ARG A 373 -5.96 10.60 -3.65
N ASP A 374 -7.12 10.33 -3.07
CA ASP A 374 -7.36 9.15 -2.26
C ASP A 374 -7.78 7.94 -3.12
N ALA A 375 -7.53 6.72 -2.61
CA ALA A 375 -7.98 5.43 -3.14
C ALA A 375 -7.08 4.68 -4.15
N HIS A 376 -5.76 4.73 -3.96
CA HIS A 376 -4.78 3.95 -4.73
C HIS A 376 -5.14 2.46 -4.91
N GLY A 377 -5.55 1.77 -3.85
CA GLY A 377 -5.98 0.37 -3.96
C GLY A 377 -7.23 0.17 -4.83
N VAL A 378 -8.17 1.13 -4.78
CA VAL A 378 -9.39 1.11 -5.59
C VAL A 378 -9.08 1.39 -7.06
N LEU A 379 -8.26 2.41 -7.33
CA LEU A 379 -7.82 2.77 -8.68
C LEU A 379 -7.06 1.61 -9.32
N ALA A 380 -6.13 0.99 -8.59
CA ALA A 380 -5.40 -0.17 -9.08
C ALA A 380 -6.32 -1.36 -9.36
N ARG A 381 -7.28 -1.67 -8.47
CA ARG A 381 -8.27 -2.72 -8.72
C ARG A 381 -9.15 -2.44 -9.94
N ASN A 382 -9.62 -1.20 -10.10
CA ASN A 382 -10.44 -0.79 -11.24
C ASN A 382 -9.64 -0.92 -12.54
N TYR A 383 -8.36 -0.53 -12.53
CA TYR A 383 -7.43 -0.69 -13.66
C TYR A 383 -7.19 -2.17 -14.01
N VAL A 384 -7.01 -3.03 -13.00
CA VAL A 384 -6.87 -4.48 -13.21
C VAL A 384 -8.17 -5.06 -13.78
N LYS A 385 -9.32 -4.68 -13.22
CA LYS A 385 -10.64 -5.19 -13.63
C LYS A 385 -11.06 -4.74 -15.02
N SER A 386 -10.66 -3.56 -15.48
CA SER A 386 -10.96 -3.08 -16.84
C SER A 386 -10.25 -3.87 -17.94
N GLY A 387 -9.37 -4.82 -17.59
CA GLY A 387 -8.59 -5.59 -18.54
C GLY A 387 -7.48 -4.78 -19.21
N THR A 388 -7.23 -3.55 -18.73
CA THR A 388 -6.23 -2.64 -19.29
C THR A 388 -4.79 -3.12 -19.05
N ILE A 389 -4.59 -4.27 -18.42
CA ILE A 389 -3.30 -4.95 -18.33
C ILE A 389 -2.91 -5.64 -19.67
N TYR A 390 -3.90 -6.08 -20.46
CA TYR A 390 -3.72 -7.05 -21.58
C TYR A 390 -3.92 -6.52 -22.98
#